data_AF-A0A813KND9-F1
#
_entry.id   AF-A0A813KND9-F1
#
_cell.length_a   1.000
_cell.length_b   1.000
_cell.length_c   1.000
_cell.angle_alpha   90.00
_cell.angle_beta   90.00
_cell.angle_gamma   90.00
#
_symmetry.space_group_name_H-M   'P 1'
#
loop_
_entity.id
_entity.type
_entity.pdbx_description
1 polymer ?
#
loop_
_entity_poly.entity_id
_entity_poly.type
_entity_poly.pdbx_seq_one_letter_code
_entity_poly.pdbx_strand_id
1 'polypeptide(L)'
;IHCFLGGDRGYLQGTGHRRADARAGQLLGPADFALLSSCCAVVCVLGICLLITMSSDESDRGESQPAGRITKGGRSRATRAHAADASSGGLSSAGGSAGATGGISSGRTTVAGIGPMERGGAKARAWFNAYGQRRRGGSISGGVVASGGTGTTAAASALQEGDPLRGFELSFLSLSGVDDSVSPRTLCDISQEFSFVEWGVNFRAEKQGREPRYASLAWLRLLQEEIDRRQQSGKFAPIHFAAHLGGEYCIDVLKGDTSLVRTLWEDYGFLRVHLCPTQAHGVNSSQLKKYLPTLKSVIVALPQVEFVLLVTKETRALTFQLMNDCQPNLAFLYDAEDGEAAIETPTGGSSQPSKVRRPAPCPHPGIHCGYGGGLTSDNLASELRKIATAVGSSRRPVWVDLESGLRSRGPGRPDEFDLGKAWACIRTVFDLDLPRPRPTFASR
;
A
#
# COMPACT_ATOMS: atom_id res chain seq x y z
N ILE A 1 25.48 18.37 -37.55
CA ILE A 1 25.05 19.69 -38.06
C ILE A 1 25.71 20.77 -37.18
N HIS A 2 25.80 22.01 -37.64
CA HIS A 2 26.79 23.02 -37.19
C HIS A 2 26.42 23.79 -35.90
N CYS A 3 27.46 24.32 -35.22
CA CYS A 3 27.45 25.38 -34.19
C CYS A 3 26.70 25.07 -32.87
N PHE A 4 27.17 25.47 -31.69
CA PHE A 4 27.83 26.74 -31.34
C PHE A 4 29.05 26.58 -30.41
N LEU A 5 29.95 27.57 -30.42
CA LEU A 5 31.04 27.75 -29.44
C LEU A 5 31.09 29.20 -28.96
N GLY A 6 31.46 29.39 -27.68
CA GLY A 6 31.58 30.69 -27.02
C GLY A 6 31.37 30.52 -25.50
N GLY A 7 32.37 30.63 -24.63
CA GLY A 7 33.79 30.90 -24.88
C GLY A 7 34.16 32.35 -24.59
N ASP A 8 34.51 32.65 -23.35
CA ASP A 8 35.15 33.90 -22.95
C ASP A 8 36.15 33.67 -21.80
N ARG A 9 37.15 34.55 -21.65
CA ARG A 9 38.27 34.41 -20.69
C ARG A 9 38.53 35.72 -19.95
N GLY A 10 38.12 35.80 -18.68
CA GLY A 10 38.52 36.85 -17.75
C GLY A 10 39.80 36.50 -16.99
N TYR A 11 40.89 37.24 -17.24
CA TYR A 11 42.14 37.16 -16.46
C TYR A 11 42.06 38.04 -15.20
N LEU A 12 42.60 37.57 -14.07
CA LEU A 12 43.26 38.43 -13.07
C LEU A 12 44.27 37.62 -12.25
N GLN A 13 45.29 38.28 -11.71
CA GLN A 13 46.52 37.64 -11.23
C GLN A 13 46.65 37.60 -9.70
N GLY A 14 47.29 36.52 -9.20
CA GLY A 14 48.15 36.57 -8.02
C GLY A 14 47.48 36.34 -6.64
N THR A 15 48.20 35.97 -5.59
CA THR A 15 49.60 35.44 -5.46
C THR A 15 49.72 34.70 -4.11
N GLY A 16 50.51 33.62 -4.01
CA GLY A 16 50.94 33.12 -2.67
C GLY A 16 51.30 31.64 -2.57
N HIS A 17 52.57 31.35 -2.26
CA HIS A 17 53.12 30.03 -1.88
C HIS A 17 52.27 29.29 -0.80
N ARG A 18 52.27 27.95 -0.75
CA ARG A 18 53.40 27.08 -0.35
C ARG A 18 53.21 25.60 -0.71
N ARG A 19 54.35 24.89 -0.75
CA ARG A 19 54.61 23.42 -0.63
C ARG A 19 53.41 22.49 -0.89
N ALA A 20 53.34 21.73 -1.99
CA ALA A 20 54.25 20.65 -2.38
C ALA A 20 54.24 19.44 -1.43
N ASP A 21 53.60 18.36 -1.88
CA ASP A 21 54.00 16.99 -1.62
C ASP A 21 53.61 16.13 -2.83
N ALA A 22 54.38 15.08 -3.16
CA ALA A 22 54.25 14.37 -4.44
C ALA A 22 54.16 12.85 -4.26
N ARG A 23 53.13 12.23 -4.84
CA ARG A 23 53.05 10.76 -5.00
C ARG A 23 52.47 10.34 -6.35
N ALA A 24 53.19 9.40 -6.96
CA ALA A 24 52.80 8.42 -7.99
C ALA A 24 51.51 8.67 -8.78
N GLY A 25 51.66 8.97 -10.07
CA GLY A 25 50.58 8.77 -11.05
C GLY A 25 50.37 7.29 -11.35
N GLN A 26 49.17 6.95 -11.81
CA GLN A 26 48.82 5.61 -12.32
C GLN A 26 48.10 5.77 -13.66
N LEU A 27 48.56 5.04 -14.68
CA LEU A 27 48.02 5.11 -16.04
C LEU A 27 46.69 4.37 -16.12
N LEU A 28 45.65 5.02 -16.65
CA LEU A 28 44.38 4.37 -17.00
C LEU A 28 44.54 3.63 -18.34
N GLY A 29 44.03 2.40 -18.38
CA GLY A 29 44.07 1.52 -19.55
C GLY A 29 42.88 1.73 -20.51
N PRO A 30 42.92 1.14 -21.71
CA PRO A 30 41.98 1.43 -22.80
C PRO A 30 40.58 0.77 -22.65
N ALA A 31 40.05 0.67 -21.43
CA ALA A 31 38.75 0.02 -21.16
C ALA A 31 37.53 0.95 -21.38
N ASP A 32 37.68 2.25 -21.13
CA ASP A 32 36.54 3.18 -20.99
C ASP A 32 35.87 3.58 -22.32
N PHE A 33 36.47 3.24 -23.47
CA PHE A 33 35.93 3.61 -24.79
C PHE A 33 34.69 2.83 -25.22
N ALA A 34 34.37 1.70 -24.57
CA ALA A 34 33.23 0.85 -24.96
C ALA A 34 31.85 1.45 -24.61
N LEU A 35 31.76 2.25 -23.53
CA LEU A 35 30.48 2.73 -23.00
C LEU A 35 29.86 3.89 -23.82
N LEU A 36 30.68 4.74 -24.44
CA LEU A 36 30.20 5.89 -25.22
C LEU A 36 29.56 5.50 -26.57
N SER A 37 29.88 4.32 -27.11
CA SER A 37 29.31 3.85 -28.39
C SER A 37 27.82 3.48 -28.27
N SER A 38 27.41 2.93 -27.12
CA SER A 38 26.04 2.44 -26.91
C SER A 38 24.99 3.56 -26.93
N CYS A 39 25.29 4.71 -26.31
CA CYS A 39 24.36 5.84 -26.20
C CYS A 39 23.93 6.42 -27.55
N CYS A 40 24.78 6.38 -28.57
CA CYS A 40 24.45 6.89 -29.90
C CYS A 40 23.40 6.02 -30.61
N ALA A 41 23.41 4.71 -30.40
CA ALA A 41 22.45 3.79 -31.04
C ALA A 41 21.01 4.01 -30.54
N VAL A 42 20.84 4.23 -29.23
CA VAL A 42 19.51 4.41 -28.60
C VAL A 42 18.81 5.67 -29.12
N VAL A 43 19.55 6.77 -29.29
CA VAL A 43 19.01 8.03 -29.83
C VAL A 43 18.52 7.88 -31.28
N CYS A 44 19.26 7.13 -32.11
CA CYS A 44 18.85 6.87 -33.49
C CYS A 44 17.56 6.03 -33.59
N VAL A 45 17.38 5.02 -32.72
CA VAL A 45 16.15 4.19 -32.73
C VAL A 45 14.92 5.01 -32.33
N LEU A 46 15.02 5.84 -31.28
CA LEU A 46 13.92 6.71 -30.84
C LEU A 46 13.53 7.75 -31.90
N GLY A 47 14.51 8.31 -32.62
CA GLY A 47 14.25 9.25 -33.72
C GLY A 47 13.52 8.64 -34.91
N ILE A 48 13.70 7.35 -35.19
CA ILE A 48 13.01 6.64 -36.27
C ILE A 48 11.56 6.31 -35.90
N CYS A 49 11.31 5.86 -34.67
CA CYS A 49 9.95 5.54 -34.20
C CYS A 49 9.01 6.76 -34.24
N LEU A 50 9.52 7.96 -33.96
CA LEU A 50 8.72 9.19 -33.94
C LEU A 50 8.29 9.68 -35.34
N LEU A 51 8.94 9.20 -36.41
CA LEU A 51 8.60 9.56 -37.80
C LEU A 51 7.54 8.63 -38.42
N ILE A 52 7.32 7.43 -37.85
CA ILE A 52 6.39 6.44 -38.39
C ILE A 52 4.94 6.69 -37.91
N THR A 53 4.75 7.34 -36.76
CA THR A 53 3.43 7.58 -36.15
C THR A 53 2.69 8.84 -36.66
N MET A 54 3.23 9.56 -37.65
CA MET A 54 2.62 10.79 -38.20
C MET A 54 2.10 10.65 -39.64
N SER A 55 1.83 9.44 -40.13
CA SER A 55 1.48 9.20 -41.55
C SER A 55 0.42 8.12 -41.78
N SER A 56 -0.72 8.18 -41.07
CA SER A 56 -1.90 7.33 -41.31
C SER A 56 -3.22 8.00 -40.89
N ASP A 57 -3.70 9.00 -41.65
CA ASP A 57 -5.06 9.55 -41.47
C ASP A 57 -5.60 10.22 -42.76
N GLU A 58 -6.08 9.42 -43.72
CA GLU A 58 -7.12 9.85 -44.69
C GLU A 58 -7.72 8.67 -45.47
N SER A 59 -9.03 8.78 -45.81
CA SER A 59 -9.84 7.85 -46.63
C SER A 59 -10.10 6.44 -46.04
N ASP A 60 -11.19 5.73 -46.38
CA ASP A 60 -12.18 5.98 -47.45
C ASP A 60 -13.63 5.61 -47.07
N ARG A 61 -14.60 6.06 -47.88
CA ARG A 61 -16.03 5.66 -47.82
C ARG A 61 -16.32 4.59 -48.87
N GLY A 62 -17.05 3.54 -48.52
CA GLY A 62 -17.50 2.54 -49.50
C GLY A 62 -18.78 1.81 -49.08
N GLU A 63 -19.85 1.97 -49.87
CA GLU A 63 -21.04 1.12 -49.79
C GLU A 63 -20.83 -0.19 -50.55
N SER A 64 -21.37 -1.31 -50.04
CA SER A 64 -22.27 -2.19 -50.81
C SER A 64 -22.77 -3.39 -50.01
N GLN A 65 -24.05 -3.71 -50.17
CA GLN A 65 -24.55 -5.09 -50.10
C GLN A 65 -24.69 -5.59 -51.56
N PRO A 66 -24.69 -6.92 -51.79
CA PRO A 66 -25.98 -7.60 -51.86
C PRO A 66 -25.99 -9.00 -51.22
N ALA A 67 -27.17 -9.64 -51.20
CA ALA A 67 -27.42 -10.88 -50.47
C ALA A 67 -26.99 -12.18 -51.21
N GLY A 68 -26.68 -13.22 -50.43
CA GLY A 68 -26.50 -14.61 -50.89
C GLY A 68 -27.18 -15.61 -49.96
N ARG A 69 -28.01 -16.53 -50.49
CA ARG A 69 -28.95 -17.36 -49.71
C ARG A 69 -28.98 -18.82 -50.21
N ILE A 70 -28.19 -19.73 -49.63
CA ILE A 70 -28.21 -21.16 -49.98
C ILE A 70 -28.27 -22.11 -48.75
N THR A 71 -29.38 -22.85 -48.71
CA THR A 71 -29.75 -24.13 -48.07
C THR A 71 -28.93 -24.83 -46.96
N LYS A 72 -29.67 -25.19 -45.89
CA LYS A 72 -29.86 -26.55 -45.30
C LYS A 72 -28.72 -27.58 -45.32
N GLY A 73 -28.43 -28.16 -44.15
CA GLY A 73 -27.87 -29.52 -44.03
C GLY A 73 -27.57 -29.94 -42.58
N GLY A 74 -27.64 -31.24 -42.25
CA GLY A 74 -27.04 -31.80 -41.03
C GLY A 74 -27.92 -32.00 -39.79
N ARG A 75 -28.78 -33.03 -39.80
CA ARG A 75 -29.17 -33.71 -38.54
C ARG A 75 -28.03 -34.67 -38.14
N SER A 76 -27.75 -34.80 -36.86
CA SER A 76 -27.37 -36.11 -36.29
C SER A 76 -27.96 -36.27 -34.89
N ARG A 77 -28.18 -37.52 -34.48
CA ARG A 77 -28.95 -37.91 -33.29
C ARG A 77 -28.36 -39.21 -32.75
N ALA A 78 -27.79 -39.19 -31.55
CA ALA A 78 -27.32 -40.36 -30.82
C ALA A 78 -28.21 -40.61 -29.59
N THR A 79 -28.51 -41.87 -29.27
CA THR A 79 -29.52 -42.25 -28.26
C THR A 79 -29.22 -43.61 -27.61
N ARG A 80 -29.74 -43.81 -26.38
CA ARG A 80 -29.65 -44.97 -25.44
C ARG A 80 -28.51 -44.82 -24.41
N ALA A 81 -28.68 -45.03 -23.08
CA ALA A 81 -29.56 -45.89 -22.23
C ALA A 81 -29.05 -47.35 -22.09
N HIS A 82 -29.23 -48.08 -20.98
CA HIS A 82 -30.07 -47.92 -19.75
C HIS A 82 -29.17 -47.87 -18.46
N ALA A 83 -29.54 -48.09 -17.18
CA ALA A 83 -30.73 -48.59 -16.45
C ALA A 83 -30.84 -47.92 -15.02
N ALA A 84 -31.89 -48.07 -14.19
CA ALA A 84 -32.20 -49.12 -13.17
C ALA A 84 -31.08 -49.38 -12.11
N ASP A 85 -31.31 -49.48 -10.79
CA ASP A 85 -32.53 -49.54 -9.94
C ASP A 85 -32.47 -48.48 -8.80
N ALA A 86 -33.50 -48.03 -8.04
CA ALA A 86 -34.89 -48.41 -7.70
C ALA A 86 -35.10 -48.92 -6.24
N SER A 87 -35.51 -48.02 -5.33
CA SER A 87 -36.28 -48.27 -4.08
C SER A 87 -36.43 -46.97 -3.25
N SER A 88 -37.36 -46.83 -2.29
CA SER A 88 -38.83 -46.96 -2.39
C SER A 88 -39.54 -46.43 -1.13
N GLY A 89 -40.52 -45.54 -1.28
CA GLY A 89 -41.49 -45.12 -0.24
C GLY A 89 -41.07 -43.92 0.64
N GLY A 90 -41.97 -43.04 1.08
CA GLY A 90 -43.36 -42.83 0.63
C GLY A 90 -44.29 -42.16 1.66
N LEU A 91 -45.28 -41.39 1.16
CA LEU A 91 -46.55 -40.98 1.83
C LEU A 91 -46.41 -39.99 3.02
N SER A 92 -47.31 -39.01 3.27
CA SER A 92 -48.57 -38.59 2.61
C SER A 92 -49.00 -37.16 2.99
N SER A 93 -49.85 -36.51 2.15
CA SER A 93 -50.93 -35.54 2.49
C SER A 93 -50.62 -34.18 3.18
N ALA A 94 -51.42 -33.10 3.04
CA ALA A 94 -52.44 -32.67 2.04
C ALA A 94 -52.87 -31.20 2.29
N GLY A 95 -53.61 -30.59 1.33
CA GLY A 95 -54.13 -29.20 1.36
C GLY A 95 -53.26 -28.22 0.55
N GLY A 96 -53.75 -27.25 -0.22
CA GLY A 96 -55.07 -26.57 -0.27
C GLY A 96 -54.90 -25.11 0.19
N SER A 97 -55.34 -24.04 -0.49
CA SER A 97 -56.26 -23.88 -1.64
C SER A 97 -55.85 -22.66 -2.52
N ALA A 98 -56.71 -22.23 -3.45
CA ALA A 98 -56.60 -20.98 -4.23
C ALA A 98 -56.52 -19.72 -3.34
N GLY A 99 -56.06 -18.55 -3.81
CA GLY A 99 -55.61 -18.16 -5.14
C GLY A 99 -56.20 -16.78 -5.53
N ALA A 100 -55.35 -15.80 -5.88
CA ALA A 100 -55.79 -14.44 -6.21
C ALA A 100 -54.84 -13.78 -7.24
N THR A 101 -55.41 -13.15 -8.26
CA THR A 101 -54.70 -12.32 -9.24
C THR A 101 -54.74 -10.86 -8.80
N GLY A 102 -53.59 -10.17 -8.82
CA GLY A 102 -53.45 -8.80 -8.32
C GLY A 102 -52.44 -7.97 -9.13
N GLY A 103 -52.84 -6.76 -9.51
CA GLY A 103 -52.21 -5.97 -10.58
C GLY A 103 -50.73 -5.63 -10.41
N ILE A 104 -50.02 -5.68 -11.54
CA ILE A 104 -48.70 -5.05 -11.70
C ILE A 104 -48.91 -3.54 -11.76
N SER A 105 -48.37 -2.79 -10.80
CA SER A 105 -48.30 -1.33 -10.84
C SER A 105 -46.84 -0.87 -10.93
N SER A 106 -46.58 0.14 -11.76
CA SER A 106 -45.24 0.61 -12.11
C SER A 106 -44.68 1.57 -11.04
N GLY A 107 -44.29 1.01 -9.89
CA GLY A 107 -43.60 1.73 -8.82
C GLY A 107 -42.25 2.30 -9.28
N ARG A 108 -42.21 3.63 -9.51
CA ARG A 108 -40.99 4.36 -9.92
C ARG A 108 -40.05 4.55 -8.73
N THR A 109 -39.15 3.60 -8.50
CA THR A 109 -38.22 3.61 -7.36
C THR A 109 -37.29 4.83 -7.39
N THR A 110 -37.60 5.84 -6.57
CA THR A 110 -36.69 6.95 -6.29
C THR A 110 -35.53 6.46 -5.43
N VAL A 111 -34.29 6.64 -5.90
CA VAL A 111 -33.09 6.32 -5.12
C VAL A 111 -33.10 7.15 -3.83
N ALA A 112 -33.09 6.48 -2.69
CA ALA A 112 -33.08 7.14 -1.38
C ALA A 112 -31.73 7.86 -1.17
N GLY A 113 -31.78 9.10 -0.68
CA GLY A 113 -30.59 9.94 -0.54
C GLY A 113 -29.61 9.43 0.52
N ILE A 114 -28.33 9.43 0.19
CA ILE A 114 -27.24 9.14 1.13
C ILE A 114 -27.13 10.31 2.12
N GLY A 115 -27.46 10.06 3.39
CA GLY A 115 -27.35 11.05 4.47
C GLY A 115 -25.89 11.33 4.88
N PRO A 116 -25.59 12.51 5.45
CA PRO A 116 -24.22 12.94 5.71
C PRO A 116 -23.53 12.15 6.83
N MET A 117 -22.56 11.31 6.46
CA MET A 117 -21.75 10.47 7.35
C MET A 117 -20.61 11.23 8.09
N GLU A 118 -20.74 12.56 8.23
CA GLU A 118 -19.70 13.51 8.68
C GLU A 118 -19.22 13.38 10.15
N ARG A 119 -19.81 12.50 10.96
CA ARG A 119 -19.64 12.50 12.43
C ARG A 119 -18.23 12.15 12.93
N GLY A 120 -17.40 11.49 12.13
CA GLY A 120 -15.97 11.29 12.45
C GLY A 120 -15.13 12.55 12.24
N GLY A 121 -15.29 13.19 11.07
CA GLY A 121 -14.44 14.31 10.64
C GLY A 121 -14.50 15.54 11.54
N ALA A 122 -15.63 15.79 12.22
CA ALA A 122 -15.78 16.92 13.14
C ALA A 122 -14.75 16.92 14.29
N LYS A 123 -14.42 15.76 14.86
CA LYS A 123 -13.42 15.65 15.95
C LYS A 123 -11.99 15.90 15.46
N ALA A 124 -11.64 15.34 14.30
CA ALA A 124 -10.34 15.59 13.67
C ALA A 124 -10.19 17.08 13.33
N ARG A 125 -11.17 17.69 12.65
CA ARG A 125 -11.16 19.13 12.31
C ARG A 125 -11.07 20.05 13.53
N ALA A 126 -11.76 19.71 14.63
CA ALA A 126 -11.63 20.45 15.89
C ALA A 126 -10.22 20.36 16.49
N TRP A 127 -9.56 19.19 16.42
CA TRP A 127 -8.18 19.03 16.85
C TRP A 127 -7.20 19.81 15.95
N PHE A 128 -7.34 19.72 14.62
CA PHE A 128 -6.50 20.47 13.67
C PHE A 128 -6.48 21.97 14.00
N ASN A 129 -7.67 22.55 14.25
CA ASN A 129 -7.80 23.95 14.66
C ASN A 129 -7.11 24.23 16.01
N ALA A 130 -7.27 23.35 17.02
CA ALA A 130 -6.64 23.52 18.33
C ALA A 130 -5.10 23.36 18.29
N TYR A 131 -4.57 22.49 17.42
CA TYR A 131 -3.15 22.20 17.30
C TYR A 131 -2.40 23.24 16.46
N GLY A 132 -2.97 23.66 15.32
CA GLY A 132 -2.39 24.69 14.47
C GLY A 132 -2.16 26.02 15.21
N GLN A 133 -3.01 26.34 16.19
CA GLN A 133 -2.82 27.48 17.09
C GLN A 133 -1.62 27.29 18.02
N ARG A 134 -1.44 26.11 18.64
CA ARG A 134 -0.28 25.82 19.52
C ARG A 134 1.05 25.99 18.81
N ARG A 135 1.16 25.59 17.53
CA ARG A 135 2.42 25.73 16.77
C ARG A 135 2.69 27.16 16.29
N ARG A 136 1.69 28.05 16.27
CA ARG A 136 1.85 29.48 15.93
C ARG A 136 2.09 30.38 17.15
N GLY A 137 1.74 29.95 18.36
CA GLY A 137 1.89 30.73 19.61
C GLY A 137 3.33 30.94 20.12
N GLY A 138 4.36 30.62 19.33
CA GLY A 138 5.78 30.60 19.73
C GLY A 138 6.45 31.95 19.94
N SER A 139 5.71 33.03 20.20
CA SER A 139 6.25 34.32 20.61
C SER A 139 5.18 35.12 21.37
N ILE A 140 5.11 34.91 22.69
CA ILE A 140 4.32 35.74 23.61
C ILE A 140 5.29 36.38 24.60
N SER A 141 5.57 37.66 24.39
CA SER A 141 6.27 38.52 25.35
C SER A 141 5.48 38.61 26.66
N GLY A 142 6.18 38.62 27.79
CA GLY A 142 5.62 38.33 29.11
C GLY A 142 4.37 39.14 29.50
N GLY A 143 3.33 38.42 29.92
CA GLY A 143 2.17 38.96 30.64
C GLY A 143 1.87 38.04 31.82
N VAL A 144 2.25 38.45 33.04
CA VAL A 144 2.03 37.66 34.25
C VAL A 144 0.61 37.84 34.73
N VAL A 145 -0.23 36.81 34.55
CA VAL A 145 -1.55 36.69 35.18
C VAL A 145 -1.61 35.37 35.93
N ALA A 146 -1.70 35.43 37.26
CA ALA A 146 -1.78 34.23 38.10
C ALA A 146 -3.25 33.81 38.28
N SER A 147 -3.62 32.66 37.74
CA SER A 147 -4.89 32.00 38.02
C SER A 147 -4.65 30.49 38.23
N GLY A 148 -4.86 30.01 39.44
CA GLY A 148 -4.53 28.64 39.83
C GLY A 148 -5.47 27.59 39.25
N GLY A 149 -5.03 26.92 38.18
CA GLY A 149 -5.66 25.71 37.67
C GLY A 149 -4.61 24.60 37.51
N THR A 150 -4.68 23.56 38.35
CA THR A 150 -3.74 22.41 38.33
C THR A 150 -4.03 21.43 37.18
N GLY A 151 -4.24 21.96 35.98
CA GLY A 151 -4.25 21.15 34.77
C GLY A 151 -2.84 20.68 34.48
N THR A 152 -2.54 19.42 34.79
CA THR A 152 -1.28 18.76 34.45
C THR A 152 -1.19 18.58 32.94
N THR A 153 -0.76 19.64 32.25
CA THR A 153 -0.34 19.56 30.85
C THR A 153 0.83 18.59 30.78
N ALA A 154 0.57 17.38 30.28
CA ALA A 154 1.61 16.41 30.00
C ALA A 154 2.56 16.99 28.96
N ALA A 155 3.66 17.58 29.43
CA ALA A 155 4.80 17.89 28.59
C ALA A 155 5.29 16.56 28.00
N ALA A 156 5.67 16.56 26.72
CA ALA A 156 6.28 15.40 26.09
C ALA A 156 7.56 15.07 26.86
N SER A 157 7.53 13.99 27.65
CA SER A 157 8.67 13.55 28.44
C SER A 157 9.76 13.13 27.47
N ALA A 158 10.85 13.90 27.42
CA ALA A 158 11.99 13.58 26.57
C ALA A 158 12.42 12.11 26.80
N LEU A 159 12.69 11.39 25.71
CA LEU A 159 13.05 9.97 25.76
C LEU A 159 14.23 9.79 26.73
N GLN A 160 14.01 9.01 27.79
CA GLN A 160 14.99 8.82 28.85
C GLN A 160 16.23 8.09 28.30
N GLU A 161 17.37 8.29 28.96
CA GLU A 161 18.60 7.57 28.61
C GLU A 161 18.40 6.07 28.85
N GLY A 162 18.25 5.32 27.75
CA GLY A 162 17.92 3.89 27.76
C GLY A 162 16.54 3.52 27.20
N ASP A 163 15.65 4.48 26.84
CA ASP A 163 14.45 4.14 26.07
C ASP A 163 14.87 3.59 24.69
N PRO A 164 14.43 2.38 24.27
CA PRO A 164 14.85 1.75 23.02
C PRO A 164 14.46 2.56 21.77
N LEU A 165 13.54 3.51 21.87
CA LEU A 165 13.19 4.43 20.78
C LEU A 165 14.32 5.43 20.45
N ARG A 166 15.34 5.58 21.31
CA ARG A 166 16.47 6.51 21.10
C ARG A 166 17.39 6.04 19.97
N GLY A 167 17.03 6.42 18.74
CA GLY A 167 17.74 6.04 17.50
C GLY A 167 16.96 5.06 16.61
N PHE A 168 15.77 4.63 17.04
CA PHE A 168 14.78 3.99 16.18
C PHE A 168 14.26 5.01 15.15
N GLU A 169 14.05 4.60 13.90
CA GLU A 169 13.54 5.46 12.83
C GLU A 169 12.31 4.81 12.19
N LEU A 170 11.17 5.51 12.24
CA LEU A 170 9.92 4.99 11.67
C LEU A 170 9.77 5.51 10.24
N SER A 171 9.92 4.63 9.23
CA SER A 171 9.76 5.04 7.83
C SER A 171 8.31 5.38 7.51
N PHE A 172 7.39 4.46 7.81
CA PHE A 172 5.95 4.66 7.60
C PHE A 172 5.11 4.17 8.77
N LEU A 173 4.00 4.88 9.00
CA LEU A 173 2.84 4.40 9.73
C LEU A 173 1.80 3.99 8.69
N SER A 174 1.75 2.70 8.36
CA SER A 174 0.81 2.16 7.37
C SER A 174 -0.55 1.92 8.00
N LEU A 175 -1.58 2.52 7.39
CA LEU A 175 -2.96 2.51 7.84
C LEU A 175 -3.79 1.76 6.79
N SER A 176 -3.98 0.47 7.06
CA SER A 176 -4.34 -0.53 6.04
C SER A 176 -5.80 -0.95 6.09
N GLY A 177 -6.28 -1.48 4.97
CA GLY A 177 -7.68 -1.84 4.78
C GLY A 177 -8.59 -0.63 4.71
N VAL A 178 -8.12 0.46 4.10
CA VAL A 178 -8.96 1.63 3.77
C VAL A 178 -9.95 1.27 2.65
N ASP A 179 -11.16 1.78 2.72
CA ASP A 179 -12.27 1.45 1.82
C ASP A 179 -13.26 2.60 1.62
N ASP A 180 -14.36 2.32 0.92
CA ASP A 180 -15.47 3.22 0.62
C ASP A 180 -16.11 3.89 1.86
N SER A 181 -15.84 3.45 3.10
CA SER A 181 -16.28 4.14 4.32
C SER A 181 -15.48 5.42 4.63
N VAL A 182 -14.44 5.73 3.85
CA VAL A 182 -13.55 6.88 4.09
C VAL A 182 -13.61 7.88 2.94
N SER A 183 -13.75 9.17 3.25
CA SER A 183 -13.71 10.23 2.22
C SER A 183 -12.28 10.42 1.69
N PRO A 184 -12.04 10.34 0.36
CA PRO A 184 -10.72 10.58 -0.22
C PRO A 184 -10.14 11.96 0.11
N ARG A 185 -11.00 12.98 0.23
CA ARG A 185 -10.62 14.32 0.68
C ARG A 185 -9.95 14.30 2.06
N THR A 186 -10.47 13.51 2.99
CA THR A 186 -9.93 13.40 4.35
C THR A 186 -8.61 12.64 4.38
N LEU A 187 -8.41 11.63 3.51
CA LEU A 187 -7.10 10.99 3.34
C LEU A 187 -6.05 12.01 2.89
N CYS A 188 -6.39 12.80 1.86
CA CYS A 188 -5.53 13.84 1.32
C CYS A 188 -5.22 14.95 2.33
N ASP A 189 -6.19 15.31 3.19
CA ASP A 189 -5.97 16.27 4.28
C ASP A 189 -5.02 15.72 5.36
N ILE A 190 -5.08 14.41 5.67
CA ILE A 190 -4.19 13.75 6.63
C ILE A 190 -2.77 13.60 6.07
N SER A 191 -2.61 13.08 4.85
CA SER A 191 -1.28 12.86 4.25
C SER A 191 -0.49 14.15 4.02
N GLN A 192 -1.17 15.28 3.80
CA GLN A 192 -0.52 16.58 3.65
C GLN A 192 0.09 17.14 4.95
N GLU A 193 -0.46 16.80 6.11
CA GLU A 193 0.09 17.17 7.43
C GLU A 193 1.09 16.10 7.92
N PHE A 194 0.82 14.81 7.66
CA PHE A 194 1.58 13.68 8.18
C PHE A 194 2.20 12.85 7.05
N SER A 195 3.29 13.35 6.47
CA SER A 195 3.99 12.69 5.34
C SER A 195 4.57 11.30 5.64
N PHE A 196 4.58 10.86 6.90
CA PHE A 196 4.97 9.50 7.29
C PHE A 196 3.79 8.52 7.32
N VAL A 197 2.56 8.99 7.05
CA VAL A 197 1.39 8.13 6.90
C VAL A 197 1.38 7.52 5.50
N GLU A 198 1.11 6.22 5.46
CA GLU A 198 0.88 5.43 4.26
C GLU A 198 -0.52 4.81 4.36
N TRP A 199 -1.20 4.65 3.23
CA TRP A 199 -2.52 4.01 3.17
C TRP A 199 -2.45 2.68 2.44
N GLY A 200 -2.76 1.60 3.16
CA GLY A 200 -2.82 0.25 2.60
C GLY A 200 -4.21 -0.06 2.02
N VAL A 201 -4.29 -0.29 0.72
CA VAL A 201 -5.53 -0.65 0.01
C VAL A 201 -5.50 -2.15 -0.30
N ASN A 202 -6.50 -2.91 0.17
CA ASN A 202 -6.58 -4.34 -0.14
C ASN A 202 -7.22 -4.57 -1.52
N PHE A 203 -6.51 -5.31 -2.38
CA PHE A 203 -6.97 -5.71 -3.71
C PHE A 203 -7.20 -7.22 -3.75
N ARG A 204 -8.45 -7.62 -4.01
CA ARG A 204 -8.85 -9.02 -4.15
C ARG A 204 -10.13 -9.10 -5.00
N ALA A 205 -10.01 -9.66 -6.20
CA ALA A 205 -10.98 -9.51 -7.30
C ALA A 205 -12.42 -9.88 -6.92
N GLU A 206 -12.62 -10.94 -6.13
CA GLU A 206 -13.95 -11.40 -5.74
C GLU A 206 -14.60 -10.55 -4.64
N LYS A 207 -13.82 -9.75 -3.91
CA LYS A 207 -14.23 -8.93 -2.74
C LYS A 207 -14.32 -7.44 -2.99
N GLN A 208 -13.67 -6.94 -4.04
CA GLN A 208 -13.48 -5.51 -4.26
C GLN A 208 -14.81 -4.74 -4.43
N GLY A 209 -15.03 -3.72 -3.59
CA GLY A 209 -16.28 -2.95 -3.53
C GLY A 209 -17.50 -3.75 -3.03
N ARG A 210 -17.31 -4.92 -2.41
CA ARG A 210 -18.38 -5.82 -1.92
C ARG A 210 -18.23 -6.14 -0.44
N GLU A 211 -17.01 -6.37 0.02
CA GLU A 211 -16.69 -6.59 1.44
C GLU A 211 -15.97 -5.38 2.03
N PRO A 212 -16.20 -5.06 3.32
CA PRO A 212 -15.39 -4.09 4.04
C PRO A 212 -13.89 -4.43 3.98
N ARG A 213 -13.06 -3.38 4.00
CA ARG A 213 -11.60 -3.36 3.80
C ARG A 213 -11.12 -3.47 2.35
N TYR A 214 -12.01 -3.64 1.36
CA TYR A 214 -11.63 -3.81 -0.05
C TYR A 214 -12.24 -2.69 -0.92
N ALA A 215 -11.52 -1.56 -1.05
CA ALA A 215 -11.98 -0.36 -1.76
C ALA A 215 -12.45 -0.61 -3.20
N SER A 216 -13.61 -0.05 -3.57
CA SER A 216 -14.14 -0.15 -4.93
C SER A 216 -13.29 0.61 -5.97
N LEU A 217 -13.38 0.19 -7.24
CA LEU A 217 -12.79 0.94 -8.36
C LEU A 217 -13.41 2.33 -8.55
N ALA A 218 -14.64 2.56 -8.06
CA ALA A 218 -15.25 3.89 -8.07
C ALA A 218 -14.61 4.81 -7.03
N TRP A 219 -14.33 4.28 -5.83
CA TRP A 219 -13.62 5.01 -4.78
C TRP A 219 -12.18 5.36 -5.17
N LEU A 220 -11.46 4.44 -5.81
CA LEU A 220 -10.09 4.69 -6.31
C LEU A 220 -10.05 5.82 -7.37
N ARG A 221 -11.09 5.93 -8.22
CA ARG A 221 -11.20 7.05 -9.18
C ARG A 221 -11.47 8.39 -8.47
N LEU A 222 -12.41 8.41 -7.51
CA LEU A 222 -12.68 9.60 -6.70
C LEU A 222 -11.46 10.05 -5.86
N LEU A 223 -10.57 9.11 -5.51
CA LEU A 223 -9.29 9.38 -4.87
C LEU A 223 -8.29 9.99 -5.85
N GLN A 224 -8.14 9.44 -7.05
CA GLN A 224 -7.27 10.02 -8.07
C GLN A 224 -7.73 11.43 -8.48
N GLU A 225 -9.02 11.63 -8.72
CA GLU A 225 -9.62 12.94 -9.02
C GLU A 225 -9.33 13.99 -7.94
N GLU A 226 -9.40 13.61 -6.65
CA GLU A 226 -9.10 14.50 -5.52
C GLU A 226 -7.58 14.77 -5.37
N ILE A 227 -6.72 13.81 -5.74
CA ILE A 227 -5.26 13.98 -5.80
C ILE A 227 -4.89 14.95 -6.93
N ASP A 228 -5.35 14.70 -8.15
CA ASP A 228 -5.06 15.54 -9.33
C ASP A 228 -5.49 16.98 -9.10
N ARG A 229 -6.72 17.17 -8.60
CA ARG A 229 -7.30 18.48 -8.23
C ARG A 229 -6.49 19.21 -7.16
N ARG A 230 -5.69 18.51 -6.35
CA ARG A 230 -4.75 19.12 -5.38
C ARG A 230 -3.37 19.34 -5.97
N GLN A 231 -2.84 18.43 -6.77
CA GLN A 231 -1.54 18.59 -7.45
C GLN A 231 -1.54 19.81 -8.38
N GLN A 232 -2.67 20.08 -9.06
CA GLN A 232 -2.90 21.31 -9.85
C GLN A 232 -2.67 22.63 -9.07
N SER A 233 -2.68 22.61 -7.73
CA SER A 233 -2.37 23.79 -6.90
C SER A 233 -0.87 24.05 -6.69
N GLY A 234 0.00 23.13 -7.12
CA GLY A 234 1.46 23.22 -6.97
C GLY A 234 1.97 23.12 -5.52
N LYS A 235 1.10 22.78 -4.56
CA LYS A 235 1.42 22.75 -3.11
C LYS A 235 1.13 21.41 -2.43
N PHE A 236 0.68 20.42 -3.17
CA PHE A 236 0.32 19.12 -2.65
C PHE A 236 1.50 18.16 -2.72
N ALA A 237 1.83 17.50 -1.60
CA ALA A 237 2.86 16.46 -1.57
C ALA A 237 2.32 15.14 -2.14
N PRO A 238 3.18 14.25 -2.67
CA PRO A 238 2.79 12.87 -2.97
C PRO A 238 2.20 12.17 -1.74
N ILE A 239 1.18 11.34 -1.96
CA ILE A 239 0.63 10.46 -0.93
C ILE A 239 1.32 9.10 -1.04
N HIS A 240 1.66 8.49 0.10
CA HIS A 240 2.19 7.13 0.13
C HIS A 240 1.04 6.11 0.13
N PHE A 241 1.05 5.21 -0.84
CA PHE A 241 0.08 4.12 -0.97
C PHE A 241 0.77 2.77 -1.09
N ALA A 242 0.20 1.76 -0.40
CA ALA A 242 0.60 0.36 -0.49
C ALA A 242 -0.55 -0.51 -1.00
N ALA A 243 -0.30 -1.32 -2.03
CA ALA A 243 -1.30 -2.20 -2.62
C ALA A 243 -1.17 -3.61 -2.02
N HIS A 244 -2.15 -4.03 -1.22
CA HIS A 244 -2.15 -5.32 -0.54
C HIS A 244 -2.87 -6.35 -1.41
N LEU A 245 -2.11 -7.10 -2.22
CA LEU A 245 -2.64 -8.06 -3.18
C LEU A 245 -2.91 -9.41 -2.50
N GLY A 246 -4.16 -9.87 -2.60
CA GLY A 246 -4.59 -11.22 -2.27
C GLY A 246 -5.17 -11.96 -3.47
N GLY A 247 -5.64 -13.19 -3.25
CA GLY A 247 -6.36 -14.01 -4.23
C GLY A 247 -5.61 -14.16 -5.57
N GLU A 248 -6.36 -14.05 -6.66
CA GLU A 248 -5.83 -14.19 -8.03
C GLU A 248 -4.78 -13.12 -8.37
N TYR A 249 -4.99 -11.86 -7.97
CA TYR A 249 -4.02 -10.78 -8.19
C TYR A 249 -2.63 -11.08 -7.59
N CYS A 250 -2.57 -11.67 -6.39
CA CYS A 250 -1.32 -12.11 -5.79
C CYS A 250 -0.70 -13.29 -6.57
N ILE A 251 -1.52 -14.23 -7.01
CA ILE A 251 -1.11 -15.39 -7.81
C ILE A 251 -0.56 -14.98 -9.19
N ASP A 252 -1.12 -13.97 -9.85
CA ASP A 252 -0.71 -13.56 -11.19
C ASP A 252 0.64 -12.82 -11.16
N VAL A 253 0.85 -11.97 -10.16
CA VAL A 253 2.18 -11.38 -9.88
C VAL A 253 3.21 -12.49 -9.56
N LEU A 254 2.83 -13.53 -8.81
CA LEU A 254 3.70 -14.69 -8.58
C LEU A 254 4.00 -15.51 -9.86
N LYS A 255 3.04 -15.61 -10.81
CA LYS A 255 3.24 -16.26 -12.12
C LYS A 255 4.17 -15.46 -13.04
N GLY A 256 4.39 -14.18 -12.79
CA GLY A 256 5.24 -13.30 -13.60
C GLY A 256 4.50 -12.15 -14.30
N ASP A 257 3.20 -11.97 -14.07
CA ASP A 257 2.46 -10.84 -14.64
C ASP A 257 2.84 -9.53 -13.94
N THR A 258 3.10 -8.49 -14.72
CA THR A 258 3.39 -7.12 -14.22
C THR A 258 2.23 -6.16 -14.45
N SER A 259 1.20 -6.55 -15.21
CA SER A 259 0.18 -5.64 -15.76
C SER A 259 -0.56 -4.86 -14.67
N LEU A 260 -1.09 -5.55 -13.65
CA LEU A 260 -1.76 -4.88 -12.53
C LEU A 260 -0.83 -3.98 -11.72
N VAL A 261 0.43 -4.39 -11.50
CA VAL A 261 1.40 -3.57 -10.75
C VAL A 261 1.80 -2.33 -11.53
N ARG A 262 1.90 -2.42 -12.86
CA ARG A 262 2.09 -1.26 -13.74
C ARG A 262 0.93 -0.29 -13.62
N THR A 263 -0.31 -0.73 -13.83
CA THR A 263 -1.50 0.11 -13.61
C THR A 263 -1.52 0.76 -12.21
N LEU A 264 -1.21 0.02 -11.14
CA LEU A 264 -1.19 0.58 -9.79
C LEU A 264 -0.09 1.66 -9.59
N TRP A 265 1.10 1.47 -10.17
CA TRP A 265 2.19 2.44 -10.09
C TRP A 265 1.98 3.63 -11.04
N GLU A 266 1.65 3.36 -12.30
CA GLU A 266 1.59 4.31 -13.43
C GLU A 266 0.31 5.17 -13.37
N ASP A 267 -0.86 4.57 -13.09
CA ASP A 267 -2.16 5.29 -13.11
C ASP A 267 -2.58 5.83 -11.72
N TYR A 268 -2.09 5.22 -10.62
CA TYR A 268 -2.52 5.53 -9.24
C TYR A 268 -1.38 5.84 -8.25
N GLY A 269 -0.12 5.84 -8.70
CA GLY A 269 1.03 6.24 -7.87
C GLY A 269 1.39 5.31 -6.70
N PHE A 270 0.95 4.04 -6.71
CA PHE A 270 1.36 3.07 -5.67
C PHE A 270 2.85 2.75 -5.79
N LEU A 271 3.62 3.14 -4.77
CA LEU A 271 5.07 2.91 -4.71
C LEU A 271 5.44 1.56 -4.07
N ARG A 272 4.48 0.90 -3.41
CA ARG A 272 4.69 -0.35 -2.66
C ARG A 272 3.60 -1.37 -2.95
N VAL A 273 4.00 -2.62 -3.11
CA VAL A 273 3.10 -3.76 -3.37
C VAL A 273 3.33 -4.84 -2.33
N HIS A 274 2.37 -5.01 -1.42
CA HIS A 274 2.38 -6.08 -0.43
C HIS A 274 1.76 -7.33 -1.04
N LEU A 275 2.54 -8.40 -1.19
CA LEU A 275 2.03 -9.71 -1.58
C LEU A 275 1.75 -10.52 -0.32
N CYS A 276 0.49 -10.94 -0.16
CA CYS A 276 0.02 -11.75 0.97
C CYS A 276 -0.35 -13.17 0.50
N PRO A 277 0.63 -14.05 0.19
CA PRO A 277 0.36 -15.34 -0.44
C PRO A 277 0.02 -16.45 0.57
N THR A 278 -0.97 -16.21 1.44
CA THR A 278 -1.43 -17.16 2.47
C THR A 278 -2.86 -17.64 2.23
N GLN A 279 -3.26 -18.73 2.90
CA GLN A 279 -4.59 -19.30 2.77
C GLN A 279 -5.69 -18.32 3.19
N ALA A 280 -5.46 -17.51 4.23
CA ALA A 280 -6.40 -16.46 4.67
C ALA A 280 -6.70 -15.43 3.55
N HIS A 281 -5.67 -15.08 2.77
CA HIS A 281 -5.79 -14.16 1.63
C HIS A 281 -6.24 -14.86 0.34
N GLY A 282 -6.61 -16.15 0.39
CA GLY A 282 -7.14 -16.91 -0.74
C GLY A 282 -6.08 -17.56 -1.64
N VAL A 283 -4.83 -17.66 -1.18
CA VAL A 283 -3.70 -18.18 -1.97
C VAL A 283 -3.30 -19.58 -1.51
N ASN A 284 -3.08 -20.50 -2.45
CA ASN A 284 -2.58 -21.84 -2.14
C ASN A 284 -1.06 -21.81 -1.88
N SER A 285 -0.69 -21.66 -0.62
CA SER A 285 0.70 -21.53 -0.16
C SER A 285 1.57 -22.80 -0.37
N SER A 286 0.97 -23.97 -0.56
CA SER A 286 1.73 -25.21 -0.83
C SER A 286 2.57 -25.14 -2.12
N GLN A 287 2.23 -24.23 -3.05
CA GLN A 287 2.87 -24.11 -4.36
C GLN A 287 3.78 -22.88 -4.50
N LEU A 288 4.13 -22.16 -3.43
CA LEU A 288 4.90 -20.91 -3.58
C LEU A 288 6.32 -21.11 -4.14
N LYS A 289 6.98 -22.23 -3.85
CA LYS A 289 8.37 -22.45 -4.28
C LYS A 289 8.55 -22.48 -5.80
N LYS A 290 7.55 -22.93 -6.59
CA LYS A 290 7.64 -22.91 -8.06
C LYS A 290 7.54 -21.51 -8.67
N TYR A 291 7.03 -20.52 -7.93
CA TYR A 291 6.92 -19.12 -8.37
C TYR A 291 8.19 -18.29 -8.08
N LEU A 292 9.22 -18.88 -7.42
CA LEU A 292 10.43 -18.15 -7.05
C LEU A 292 11.17 -17.50 -8.26
N PRO A 293 11.33 -18.15 -9.43
CA PRO A 293 12.02 -17.54 -10.56
C PRO A 293 11.22 -16.38 -11.18
N THR A 294 9.92 -16.58 -11.39
CA THR A 294 9.01 -15.60 -11.99
C THR A 294 8.81 -14.38 -11.11
N LEU A 295 8.69 -14.56 -9.79
CA LEU A 295 8.64 -13.46 -8.82
C LEU A 295 9.93 -12.63 -8.84
N LYS A 296 11.11 -13.26 -8.91
CA LYS A 296 12.38 -12.52 -9.06
C LYS A 296 12.41 -11.69 -10.35
N SER A 297 11.94 -12.25 -11.47
CA SER A 297 11.83 -11.51 -12.73
C SER A 297 10.91 -10.28 -12.61
N VAL A 298 9.78 -10.38 -11.91
CA VAL A 298 8.87 -9.25 -11.67
C VAL A 298 9.51 -8.16 -10.81
N ILE A 299 10.15 -8.54 -9.70
CA ILE A 299 10.83 -7.59 -8.80
C ILE A 299 11.90 -6.79 -9.56
N VAL A 300 12.70 -7.46 -10.39
CA VAL A 300 13.76 -6.83 -11.21
C VAL A 300 13.19 -6.02 -12.39
N ALA A 301 12.03 -6.38 -12.93
CA ALA A 301 11.37 -5.66 -14.03
C ALA A 301 10.64 -4.37 -13.59
N LEU A 302 10.55 -4.12 -12.28
CA LEU A 302 9.86 -2.98 -11.67
C LEU A 302 10.67 -2.38 -10.49
N PRO A 303 11.94 -1.94 -10.72
CA PRO A 303 12.84 -1.43 -9.67
C PRO A 303 12.33 -0.18 -8.94
N GLN A 304 11.33 0.50 -9.49
CA GLN A 304 10.68 1.68 -8.94
C GLN A 304 9.53 1.37 -7.97
N VAL A 305 9.10 0.10 -7.86
CA VAL A 305 8.12 -0.39 -6.89
C VAL A 305 8.85 -1.23 -5.84
N GLU A 306 8.63 -0.95 -4.56
CA GLU A 306 9.07 -1.84 -3.48
C GLU A 306 8.07 -2.99 -3.32
N PHE A 307 8.55 -4.22 -3.50
CA PHE A 307 7.78 -5.42 -3.23
C PHE A 307 7.94 -5.80 -1.76
N VAL A 308 6.84 -5.93 -1.05
CA VAL A 308 6.80 -6.35 0.36
C VAL A 308 6.23 -7.76 0.41
N LEU A 309 6.99 -8.71 0.96
CA LEU A 309 6.47 -10.06 1.20
C LEU A 309 6.04 -10.22 2.65
N LEU A 310 4.79 -10.64 2.85
CA LEU A 310 4.29 -11.08 4.14
C LEU A 310 5.05 -12.34 4.59
N VAL A 311 5.72 -12.28 5.75
CA VAL A 311 6.50 -13.39 6.32
C VAL A 311 5.67 -14.07 7.40
N THR A 312 5.18 -15.28 7.09
CA THR A 312 4.41 -16.12 8.02
C THR A 312 4.91 -17.56 7.98
N LYS A 313 4.28 -18.45 8.76
CA LYS A 313 4.55 -19.90 8.76
C LYS A 313 4.39 -20.51 7.36
N GLU A 314 3.38 -20.07 6.62
CA GLU A 314 3.08 -20.51 5.24
C GLU A 314 4.13 -20.02 4.24
N THR A 315 4.49 -18.72 4.30
CA THR A 315 5.33 -18.08 3.27
C THR A 315 6.83 -18.28 3.48
N ARG A 316 7.24 -18.72 4.67
CA ARG A 316 8.65 -18.84 5.11
C ARG A 316 9.57 -19.49 4.09
N ALA A 317 9.11 -20.56 3.43
CA ALA A 317 9.91 -21.29 2.44
C ALA A 317 10.22 -20.44 1.19
N LEU A 318 9.34 -19.53 0.79
CA LEU A 318 9.59 -18.57 -0.30
C LEU A 318 10.45 -17.41 0.19
N THR A 319 10.06 -16.79 1.31
CA THR A 319 10.68 -15.55 1.80
C THR A 319 12.13 -15.75 2.23
N PHE A 320 12.48 -16.87 2.87
CA PHE A 320 13.87 -17.15 3.27
C PHE A 320 14.79 -17.38 2.05
N GLN A 321 14.29 -17.97 0.96
CA GLN A 321 15.08 -18.10 -0.29
C GLN A 321 15.32 -16.75 -0.99
N LEU A 322 14.50 -15.74 -0.69
CA LEU A 322 14.66 -14.38 -1.20
C LEU A 322 15.48 -13.48 -0.27
N MET A 323 15.45 -13.70 1.05
CA MET A 323 16.38 -13.03 1.98
C MET A 323 17.85 -13.39 1.67
N ASN A 324 18.10 -14.62 1.22
CA ASN A 324 19.43 -15.09 0.82
C ASN A 324 19.91 -14.55 -0.55
N ASP A 325 19.03 -13.92 -1.33
CA ASP A 325 19.31 -13.35 -2.67
C ASP A 325 18.45 -12.09 -2.87
N CYS A 326 18.66 -11.14 -1.96
CA CYS A 326 17.78 -9.99 -1.80
C CYS A 326 17.97 -8.97 -2.93
N GLN A 327 16.84 -8.56 -3.52
CA GLN A 327 16.80 -7.48 -4.51
C GLN A 327 16.71 -6.12 -3.80
N PRO A 328 17.18 -5.02 -4.40
CA PRO A 328 17.25 -3.71 -3.73
C PRO A 328 15.88 -3.07 -3.45
N ASN A 329 14.84 -3.50 -4.18
CA ASN A 329 13.45 -3.10 -4.02
C ASN A 329 12.58 -4.22 -3.40
N LEU A 330 13.18 -5.08 -2.57
CA LEU A 330 12.49 -6.14 -1.83
C LEU A 330 12.54 -5.87 -0.31
N ALA A 331 11.38 -5.96 0.32
CA ALA A 331 11.17 -5.75 1.74
C ALA A 331 10.28 -6.85 2.36
N PHE A 332 10.23 -6.91 3.69
CA PHE A 332 9.53 -7.98 4.40
C PHE A 332 8.63 -7.46 5.53
N LEU A 333 7.37 -7.90 5.55
CA LEU A 333 6.40 -7.61 6.61
C LEU A 333 6.31 -8.79 7.57
N TYR A 334 6.70 -8.58 8.84
CA TYR A 334 6.62 -9.59 9.88
C TYR A 334 5.29 -9.46 10.65
N ASP A 335 4.37 -10.38 10.39
CA ASP A 335 3.12 -10.52 11.12
C ASP A 335 3.27 -11.52 12.30
N ALA A 336 2.32 -11.51 13.23
CA ALA A 336 2.17 -12.56 14.25
C ALA A 336 0.71 -12.95 14.54
N GLU A 337 -0.27 -12.59 13.68
CA GLU A 337 -1.61 -13.20 13.72
C GLU A 337 -1.56 -14.71 13.38
N ASP A 338 -0.52 -15.17 12.67
CA ASP A 338 -0.10 -16.59 12.52
C ASP A 338 0.47 -17.24 13.80
N GLY A 339 0.40 -16.55 14.95
CA GLY A 339 0.82 -17.01 16.28
C GLY A 339 -0.10 -18.07 16.88
N GLU A 340 -0.33 -19.16 16.14
CA GLU A 340 -1.23 -20.27 16.49
C GLU A 340 -1.09 -20.72 17.95
N ALA A 341 -2.20 -21.27 18.46
CA ALA A 341 -2.28 -21.76 19.83
C ALA A 341 -1.25 -22.88 20.11
N ALA A 342 -0.09 -22.50 20.64
CA ALA A 342 0.56 -23.27 21.68
C ALA A 342 -0.48 -23.44 22.81
N ILE A 343 -1.09 -24.62 22.89
CA ILE A 343 -2.17 -24.93 23.83
C ILE A 343 -1.56 -25.03 25.22
N GLU A 344 -1.70 -23.96 26.00
CA GLU A 344 -1.51 -24.02 27.45
C GLU A 344 -2.68 -24.86 28.01
N THR A 345 -2.42 -26.13 28.27
CA THR A 345 -3.43 -27.10 28.74
C THR A 345 -4.03 -26.64 30.08
N PRO A 346 -5.37 -26.66 30.24
CA PRO A 346 -6.02 -25.96 31.35
C PRO A 346 -5.92 -26.72 32.68
N THR A 347 -4.92 -26.37 33.50
CA THR A 347 -4.85 -26.75 34.92
C THR A 347 -5.15 -25.56 35.84
N GLY A 348 -6.39 -25.10 35.78
CA GLY A 348 -7.07 -24.46 36.93
C GLY A 348 -6.60 -23.10 37.44
N GLY A 349 -7.15 -22.02 36.87
CA GLY A 349 -7.68 -20.91 37.68
C GLY A 349 -6.73 -19.79 38.13
N SER A 350 -6.40 -18.86 37.23
CA SER A 350 -6.51 -17.42 37.52
C SER A 350 -6.50 -16.61 36.21
N SER A 351 -7.01 -15.37 36.24
CA SER A 351 -7.23 -14.55 35.04
C SER A 351 -6.10 -13.56 34.76
N GLN A 352 -5.24 -13.84 33.78
CA GLN A 352 -4.36 -12.85 33.15
C GLN A 352 -4.16 -13.09 31.64
N PRO A 353 -3.82 -12.06 30.85
CA PRO A 353 -3.77 -12.13 29.38
C PRO A 353 -2.41 -12.63 28.84
N SER A 354 -2.18 -13.94 28.82
CA SER A 354 -0.92 -14.57 28.39
C SER A 354 -0.83 -14.88 26.89
N LYS A 355 -0.68 -13.87 26.01
CA LYS A 355 0.02 -14.04 24.72
C LYS A 355 0.53 -12.77 24.04
N VAL A 356 1.34 -11.98 24.75
CA VAL A 356 2.21 -10.97 24.12
C VAL A 356 3.54 -11.62 23.75
N ARG A 357 3.76 -11.95 22.47
CA ARG A 357 5.13 -12.28 21.98
C ARG A 357 5.40 -11.95 20.50
N ARG A 358 5.68 -10.67 20.26
CA ARG A 358 6.84 -10.25 19.44
C ARG A 358 7.93 -9.79 20.41
N PRO A 359 9.24 -9.84 20.08
CA PRO A 359 9.87 -10.23 18.81
C PRO A 359 10.28 -11.74 18.80
N ALA A 360 10.95 -12.29 17.79
CA ALA A 360 11.69 -11.69 16.67
C ALA A 360 11.36 -12.38 15.32
N PRO A 361 11.71 -11.76 14.19
CA PRO A 361 13.09 -11.92 13.73
C PRO A 361 13.91 -10.62 13.74
N CYS A 362 15.23 -10.78 13.90
CA CYS A 362 16.20 -9.74 13.60
C CYS A 362 16.22 -9.55 12.07
N PRO A 363 15.96 -8.34 11.55
CA PRO A 363 15.87 -8.13 10.11
C PRO A 363 17.27 -8.21 9.48
N HIS A 364 17.44 -9.07 8.47
CA HIS A 364 18.73 -9.31 7.80
C HIS A 364 19.39 -7.98 7.39
N PRO A 365 20.68 -7.72 7.69
CA PRO A 365 21.33 -6.45 7.41
C PRO A 365 21.08 -5.94 5.98
N GLY A 366 20.77 -4.64 5.85
CA GLY A 366 20.51 -3.96 4.58
C GLY A 366 19.07 -3.99 4.05
N ILE A 367 18.21 -4.94 4.48
CA ILE A 367 16.86 -5.09 3.91
C ILE A 367 15.82 -4.20 4.63
N HIS A 368 14.91 -3.53 3.91
CA HIS A 368 13.81 -2.80 4.54
C HIS A 368 12.76 -3.77 5.12
N CYS A 369 12.20 -3.46 6.28
CA CYS A 369 11.28 -4.35 6.98
C CYS A 369 10.26 -3.61 7.84
N GLY A 370 9.13 -4.25 8.09
CA GLY A 370 8.11 -3.73 9.00
C GLY A 370 7.40 -4.81 9.80
N TYR A 371 6.52 -4.38 10.69
CA TYR A 371 5.81 -5.23 11.64
C TYR A 371 4.30 -4.94 11.59
N GLY A 372 3.50 -5.96 11.29
CA GLY A 372 2.05 -5.85 11.07
C GLY A 372 1.24 -6.76 11.98
N GLY A 373 -0.09 -6.62 11.95
CA GLY A 373 -1.05 -7.48 12.67
C GLY A 373 -1.15 -7.22 14.17
N GLY A 374 -2.36 -7.32 14.75
CA GLY A 374 -2.65 -7.13 16.18
C GLY A 374 -2.35 -5.73 16.77
N LEU A 375 -1.88 -4.78 15.96
CA LEU A 375 -1.57 -3.41 16.38
C LEU A 375 -2.85 -2.55 16.48
N THR A 376 -2.97 -1.78 17.55
CA THR A 376 -4.12 -0.90 17.84
C THR A 376 -3.66 0.46 18.35
N SER A 377 -4.56 1.44 18.38
CA SER A 377 -4.34 2.76 19.01
C SER A 377 -3.83 2.69 20.45
N ASP A 378 -4.17 1.60 21.14
CA ASP A 378 -4.03 1.47 22.58
C ASP A 378 -2.75 0.70 22.95
N ASN A 379 -2.25 -0.18 22.07
CA ASN A 379 -1.02 -0.94 22.30
C ASN A 379 0.22 -0.38 21.55
N LEU A 380 0.04 0.45 20.52
CA LEU A 380 1.09 0.89 19.60
C LEU A 380 2.33 1.48 20.29
N ALA A 381 2.15 2.31 21.33
CA ALA A 381 3.26 2.91 22.09
C ALA A 381 4.13 1.88 22.86
N SER A 382 3.56 0.70 23.15
CA SER A 382 4.28 -0.42 23.78
C SER A 382 4.89 -1.36 22.75
N GLU A 383 4.22 -1.56 21.61
CA GLU A 383 4.72 -2.40 20.51
C GLU A 383 5.90 -1.74 19.78
N LEU A 384 5.85 -0.42 19.54
CA LEU A 384 6.98 0.33 18.97
C LEU A 384 8.25 0.19 19.82
N ARG A 385 8.14 0.16 21.16
CA ARG A 385 9.28 -0.11 22.05
C ARG A 385 9.81 -1.53 21.93
N LYS A 386 8.93 -2.53 21.84
CA LYS A 386 9.32 -3.94 21.63
C LYS A 386 9.99 -4.14 20.27
N ILE A 387 9.48 -3.49 19.23
CA ILE A 387 10.04 -3.46 17.87
C ILE A 387 11.42 -2.79 17.87
N ALA A 388 11.57 -1.63 18.49
CA ALA A 388 12.86 -0.95 18.59
C ALA A 388 13.92 -1.80 19.33
N THR A 389 13.55 -2.46 20.44
CA THR A 389 14.40 -3.45 21.12
C THR A 389 14.74 -4.66 20.24
N ALA A 390 13.85 -5.07 19.32
CA ALA A 390 14.09 -6.17 18.37
C ALA A 390 15.10 -5.84 17.27
N VAL A 391 14.99 -4.62 16.75
CA VAL A 391 15.80 -4.09 15.64
C VAL A 391 17.18 -3.67 16.16
N GLY A 392 17.25 -3.24 17.43
CA GLY A 392 18.48 -2.80 18.09
C GLY A 392 18.88 -1.38 17.69
N SER A 393 19.94 -0.88 18.32
CA SER A 393 20.37 0.54 18.25
C SER A 393 20.92 1.02 16.91
N SER A 394 20.80 0.24 15.83
CA SER A 394 21.11 0.72 14.48
C SER A 394 20.03 1.69 14.01
N ARG A 395 20.43 2.87 13.53
CA ARG A 395 19.52 3.80 12.83
C ARG A 395 19.04 3.17 11.53
N ARG A 396 17.94 2.44 11.61
CA ARG A 396 17.39 1.63 10.54
C ARG A 396 15.92 2.01 10.36
N PRO A 397 15.50 2.48 9.17
CA PRO A 397 14.11 2.72 8.89
C PRO A 397 13.31 1.40 8.98
N VAL A 398 12.22 1.45 9.72
CA VAL A 398 11.26 0.34 9.90
C VAL A 398 9.86 0.91 9.81
N TRP A 399 8.92 0.21 9.17
CA TRP A 399 7.51 0.61 9.19
C TRP A 399 6.68 -0.26 10.14
N VAL A 400 5.49 0.22 10.49
CA VAL A 400 4.47 -0.59 11.17
C VAL A 400 3.18 -0.56 10.36
N ASP A 401 2.43 -1.67 10.40
CA ASP A 401 1.20 -1.85 9.62
C ASP A 401 0.00 -2.17 10.51
N LEU A 402 -1.06 -1.40 10.37
CA LEU A 402 -2.27 -1.49 11.19
C LEU A 402 -3.50 -1.63 10.29
N GLU A 403 -4.14 -2.80 10.31
CA GLU A 403 -5.44 -3.02 9.64
C GLU A 403 -6.54 -3.33 10.66
N SER A 404 -6.45 -4.49 11.32
CA SER A 404 -7.49 -5.02 12.22
C SER A 404 -7.83 -4.08 13.38
N GLY A 405 -6.84 -3.42 13.97
CA GLY A 405 -7.02 -2.45 15.06
C GLY A 405 -7.62 -1.10 14.65
N LEU A 406 -7.59 -0.72 13.36
CA LEU A 406 -8.18 0.53 12.87
C LEU A 406 -9.68 0.42 12.61
N ARG A 407 -10.23 -0.79 12.55
CA ARG A 407 -11.66 -1.00 12.29
C ARG A 407 -12.51 -0.76 13.53
N SER A 408 -13.70 -0.19 13.36
CA SER A 408 -14.75 -0.17 14.37
C SER A 408 -15.83 -1.19 14.04
N ARG A 409 -16.24 -1.96 15.06
CA ARG A 409 -17.16 -3.11 14.97
C ARG A 409 -18.05 -3.11 16.21
N GLY A 410 -19.27 -3.65 16.10
CA GLY A 410 -20.16 -3.85 17.24
C GLY A 410 -21.52 -4.43 16.83
N PRO A 411 -22.38 -4.85 17.79
CA PRO A 411 -23.70 -5.37 17.50
C PRO A 411 -24.52 -4.37 16.66
N GLY A 412 -25.00 -4.80 15.49
CA GLY A 412 -25.75 -3.96 14.56
C GLY A 412 -24.96 -2.83 13.89
N ARG A 413 -23.61 -2.81 13.99
CA ARG A 413 -22.75 -1.88 13.26
C ARG A 413 -21.96 -2.63 12.17
N PRO A 414 -21.84 -2.06 10.96
CA PRO A 414 -20.90 -2.57 9.95
C PRO A 414 -19.45 -2.51 10.48
N ASP A 415 -18.59 -3.32 9.84
CA ASP A 415 -17.14 -3.19 9.99
C ASP A 415 -16.68 -1.96 9.19
N GLU A 416 -16.36 -0.84 9.84
CA GLU A 416 -16.00 0.43 9.22
C GLU A 416 -14.57 0.85 9.56
N PHE A 417 -13.90 1.61 8.67
CA PHE A 417 -12.57 2.16 8.96
C PHE A 417 -12.68 3.37 9.89
N ASP A 418 -12.13 3.28 11.10
CA ASP A 418 -12.27 4.32 12.11
C ASP A 418 -11.14 5.36 12.02
N LEU A 419 -11.43 6.46 11.33
CA LEU A 419 -10.54 7.63 11.26
C LEU A 419 -10.14 8.18 12.64
N GLY A 420 -10.93 7.96 13.70
CA GLY A 420 -10.59 8.34 15.06
C GLY A 420 -9.51 7.44 15.67
N LYS A 421 -9.49 6.15 15.33
CA LYS A 421 -8.41 5.22 15.70
C LYS A 421 -7.14 5.46 14.91
N ALA A 422 -7.27 5.65 13.59
CA ALA A 422 -6.17 6.07 12.72
C ALA A 422 -5.51 7.36 13.26
N TRP A 423 -6.33 8.35 13.63
CA TRP A 423 -5.87 9.58 14.27
C TRP A 423 -5.13 9.33 15.61
N ALA A 424 -5.65 8.44 16.46
CA ALA A 424 -4.98 8.09 17.71
C ALA A 424 -3.60 7.44 17.47
N CYS A 425 -3.46 6.59 16.44
CA CYS A 425 -2.18 6.00 16.05
C CYS A 425 -1.18 7.06 15.54
N ILE A 426 -1.62 7.99 14.68
CA ILE A 426 -0.82 9.12 14.20
C ILE A 426 -0.33 9.97 15.38
N ARG A 427 -1.22 10.31 16.31
CA ARG A 427 -0.87 11.07 17.51
C ARG A 427 0.12 10.30 18.39
N THR A 428 -0.05 9.00 18.59
CA THR A 428 0.90 8.16 19.35
C THR A 428 2.30 8.17 18.73
N VAL A 429 2.45 8.11 17.41
CA VAL A 429 3.75 8.26 16.74
C VAL A 429 4.33 9.66 16.93
N PHE A 430 3.49 10.70 16.89
CA PHE A 430 3.91 12.08 17.08
C PHE A 430 4.37 12.37 18.52
N ASP A 431 3.60 11.91 19.53
CA ASP A 431 3.85 12.14 20.95
C ASP A 431 5.13 11.41 21.45
N LEU A 432 5.63 10.42 20.71
CA LEU A 432 6.92 9.75 20.94
C LEU A 432 8.12 10.49 20.32
N ASP A 433 7.88 11.57 19.57
CA ASP A 433 8.85 12.34 18.76
C ASP A 433 9.88 11.48 18.00
N LEU A 434 9.39 10.43 17.33
CA LEU A 434 10.26 9.53 16.60
C LEU A 434 10.97 10.27 15.45
N PRO A 435 12.27 9.96 15.22
CA PRO A 435 12.93 10.24 13.95
C PRO A 435 12.06 9.77 12.79
N ARG A 436 11.60 10.75 12.02
CA ARG A 436 10.88 10.57 10.76
C ARG A 436 11.87 10.80 9.62
N PRO A 437 11.80 10.04 8.52
CA PRO A 437 12.47 10.41 7.29
C PRO A 437 12.14 11.87 6.97
N ARG A 438 13.19 12.68 6.73
CA ARG A 438 12.95 13.94 6.04
C ARG A 438 12.36 13.58 4.68
N PRO A 439 11.28 14.23 4.21
CA PRO A 439 10.77 13.95 2.87
C PRO A 439 11.85 14.32 1.87
N THR A 440 12.60 13.33 1.42
CA THR A 440 13.59 13.48 0.36
C THR A 440 12.80 13.61 -0.94
N PHE A 441 12.43 14.85 -1.26
CA PHE A 441 12.05 15.27 -2.61
C PHE A 441 13.29 15.21 -3.53
N ALA A 442 13.87 14.01 -3.61
CA ALA A 442 14.79 13.64 -4.67
C ALA A 442 13.93 13.51 -5.92
N SER A 443 14.09 14.45 -6.85
CA SER A 443 13.59 14.31 -8.21
C SER A 443 14.13 13.01 -8.80
N ARG A 444 13.23 12.05 -9.03
CA ARG A 444 13.43 10.78 -9.70
C ARG A 444 12.42 10.68 -10.84
#